data_AF-A0A934RRG9-F1
#
_entry.id   AF-A0A934RRG9-F1
#
_cell.length_a   1.000
_cell.length_b   1.000
_cell.length_c   1.000
_cell.angle_alpha   90.00
_cell.angle_beta   90.00
_cell.angle_gamma   90.00
#
_symmetry.space_group_name_H-M   'P 1'
#
loop_
_entity.id
_entity.type
_entity.pdbx_description
1 polymer ?
#
loop_
_entity_poly.entity_id
_entity_poly.type
_entity_poly.pdbx_seq_one_letter_code
_entity_poly.pdbx_strand_id
1 'polypeptide(L)'
;MFFLTKLFEIRDQSNPEAEKPFLAHLDDLRVTLTRIILTLVLATLVCYVFRNQLMDIIRHPVEQVWTLSQKSALDELDPKPSLATWEKAVRVSNDAIGLTPGQRNHFQKFAGTEDENFAFHVEAAYHFRIALAIEDEKAREKYVATIPGLSPEMHVQLKKLVRGNPNAQLDAKGRMVLMQSLNPTEGFMLSVKLAFFAALVVSFPLLLFFLLQFVLPGLHKAEQRALFPALGIGFCLFLTGVLFAYFIILPNVLDFFYQYSLEMGIQNDWRIGYYISFATQFVLIFGLAFELPVVVMTLVKLGILSYEMMRTTRSYAILAIVVIAAIITPTPDALTLGLLAVPMYILYEICIWLAYFIDKKEKAKEAAEEEERMARLLAAPGAASRNEEDDLDEEQPVTEEPETMAPPEEIIADEDDYAGPDPEAEDLYSQAPIEPDEEPDKEPNQAKGNSSDSDNREEDSNFDPLK
;
A
#
# COMPACT_ATOMS: atom_id res chain seq x y z
N MET A 1 12.40 -36.16 7.44
CA MET A 1 10.96 -36.41 7.68
C MET A 1 10.44 -35.92 9.03
N PHE A 2 11.29 -35.66 10.03
CA PHE A 2 10.86 -35.19 11.36
C PHE A 2 10.23 -33.77 11.39
N PHE A 3 10.60 -32.91 10.45
CA PHE A 3 10.09 -31.53 10.35
C PHE A 3 8.69 -31.42 9.74
N LEU A 4 8.22 -32.42 8.99
CA LEU A 4 6.92 -32.37 8.31
C LEU A 4 5.78 -32.88 9.21
N THR A 5 6.07 -33.81 10.11
CA THR A 5 5.09 -34.29 11.11
C THR A 5 4.75 -33.23 12.15
N LYS A 6 5.73 -32.40 12.59
CA LYS A 6 5.46 -31.26 13.46
C LYS A 6 4.69 -30.10 12.79
N LEU A 7 4.64 -30.06 11.46
CA LEU A 7 3.93 -28.99 10.74
C LEU A 7 2.41 -29.21 10.74
N PHE A 8 1.96 -30.44 11.00
CA PHE A 8 0.57 -30.91 10.88
C PHE A 8 -0.03 -31.46 12.20
N GLU A 9 0.63 -31.32 13.35
CA GLU A 9 0.01 -31.66 14.63
C GLU A 9 -1.12 -30.66 14.95
N ILE A 10 -2.35 -31.10 14.72
CA ILE A 10 -3.56 -30.54 15.30
C ILE A 10 -3.42 -30.69 16.82
N ARG A 11 -3.12 -29.58 17.49
CA ARG A 11 -2.83 -29.51 18.93
C ARG A 11 -4.01 -30.05 19.74
N ASP A 12 -3.69 -31.00 20.62
CA ASP A 12 -4.54 -31.62 21.63
C ASP A 12 -5.21 -30.55 22.53
N GLN A 13 -6.54 -30.65 22.68
CA GLN A 13 -7.41 -29.71 23.38
C GLN A 13 -7.65 -30.16 24.82
N SER A 14 -6.58 -30.34 25.61
CA SER A 14 -6.71 -30.88 26.97
C SER A 14 -7.04 -29.85 28.06
N ASN A 15 -7.19 -28.54 27.75
CA ASN A 15 -7.81 -27.60 28.68
C ASN A 15 -8.39 -26.35 27.98
N PRO A 16 -9.72 -26.22 27.81
CA PRO A 16 -10.35 -25.12 27.08
C PRO A 16 -10.53 -23.81 27.87
N GLU A 17 -10.25 -23.77 29.19
CA GLU A 17 -10.51 -22.60 30.04
C GLU A 17 -9.26 -21.88 30.57
N ALA A 18 -8.06 -22.41 30.32
CA ALA A 18 -6.83 -21.68 30.64
C ALA A 18 -6.47 -20.77 29.46
N GLU A 19 -6.66 -19.45 29.62
CA GLU A 19 -6.06 -18.45 28.74
C GLU A 19 -4.57 -18.80 28.56
N LYS A 20 -4.15 -18.98 27.30
CA LYS A 20 -2.78 -19.45 27.02
C LYS A 20 -1.78 -18.45 27.61
N PRO A 21 -0.72 -18.91 28.29
CA PRO A 21 0.34 -18.02 28.76
C PRO A 21 0.94 -17.26 27.56
N PHE A 22 1.34 -16.00 27.78
CA PHE A 22 1.87 -15.10 26.73
C PHE A 22 2.93 -15.76 25.84
N LEU A 23 3.81 -16.56 26.43
CA LEU A 23 4.84 -17.30 25.69
C LEU A 23 4.26 -18.33 24.70
N ALA A 24 3.17 -19.01 25.08
CA ALA A 24 2.46 -19.91 24.18
C ALA A 24 1.73 -19.15 23.06
N HIS A 25 1.31 -17.90 23.30
CA HIS A 25 0.77 -17.04 22.26
C HIS A 25 1.88 -16.55 21.29
N LEU A 26 3.08 -16.26 21.78
CA LEU A 26 4.24 -15.94 20.93
C LEU A 26 4.67 -17.13 20.06
N ASP A 27 4.59 -18.36 20.57
CA ASP A 27 4.84 -19.55 19.77
C ASP A 27 3.80 -19.71 18.65
N ASP A 28 2.53 -19.44 18.93
CA ASP A 28 1.47 -19.44 17.92
C ASP A 28 1.73 -18.37 16.83
N LEU A 29 2.22 -17.18 17.22
CA LEU A 29 2.62 -16.12 16.28
C LEU A 29 3.78 -16.59 15.39
N ARG A 30 4.84 -17.16 15.97
CA ARG A 30 6.00 -17.64 15.22
C ARG A 30 5.61 -18.70 14.19
N VAL A 31 4.79 -19.67 14.58
CA VAL A 31 4.33 -20.73 13.66
C VAL A 31 3.52 -20.12 12.51
N THR A 32 2.64 -19.17 12.83
CA THR A 32 1.83 -18.46 11.83
C THR A 32 2.71 -17.68 10.85
N LEU A 33 3.66 -16.90 11.36
CA LEU A 33 4.62 -16.16 10.53
C LEU A 33 5.46 -17.10 9.66
N THR A 34 5.90 -18.23 10.19
CA THR A 34 6.68 -19.21 9.43
C THR A 34 5.85 -19.79 8.28
N ARG A 35 4.57 -20.10 8.51
CA ARG A 35 3.64 -20.57 7.46
C ARG A 35 3.39 -19.51 6.39
N ILE A 36 3.19 -18.26 6.79
CA ILE A 36 3.03 -17.12 5.88
C ILE A 36 4.27 -16.97 4.99
N ILE A 37 5.46 -16.89 5.58
CA ILE A 37 6.72 -16.71 4.84
C ILE A 37 6.96 -17.90 3.90
N LEU A 38 6.79 -19.14 4.36
CA LEU A 38 6.97 -20.33 3.53
C LEU A 38 6.02 -20.34 2.34
N THR A 39 4.73 -20.05 2.58
CA THR A 39 3.70 -19.98 1.54
C THR A 39 4.02 -18.90 0.53
N LEU A 40 4.46 -17.73 0.99
CA LEU A 40 4.81 -16.61 0.15
C LEU A 40 6.05 -16.91 -0.71
N VAL A 41 7.08 -17.54 -0.14
CA VAL A 41 8.28 -17.96 -0.88
C VAL A 41 7.92 -18.96 -1.98
N LEU A 42 7.12 -19.99 -1.65
CA LEU A 42 6.66 -20.98 -2.63
C LEU A 42 5.81 -20.32 -3.73
N ALA A 43 4.86 -19.47 -3.36
CA ALA A 43 4.04 -18.74 -4.31
C ALA A 43 4.88 -17.80 -5.20
N THR A 44 5.89 -17.14 -4.64
CA THR A 44 6.81 -16.28 -5.40
C THR A 44 7.58 -17.08 -6.45
N LEU A 45 8.09 -18.26 -6.09
CA LEU A 45 8.78 -19.15 -7.05
C LEU A 45 7.85 -19.59 -8.18
N VAL A 46 6.60 -19.93 -7.86
CA VAL A 46 5.59 -20.27 -8.88
C VAL A 46 5.28 -19.09 -9.78
N CYS A 47 4.99 -17.91 -9.22
CA CYS A 47 4.72 -16.69 -9.98
C CYS A 47 5.92 -16.24 -10.84
N TYR A 48 7.15 -16.49 -10.39
CA TYR A 48 8.36 -16.15 -11.14
C TYR A 48 8.48 -16.90 -12.47
N VAL A 49 7.94 -18.12 -12.55
CA VAL A 49 7.86 -18.88 -13.82
C VAL A 49 7.02 -18.10 -14.84
N PHE A 50 5.97 -17.41 -14.39
CA PHE A 50 5.06 -16.60 -15.20
C PHE A 50 5.46 -15.12 -15.29
N ARG A 51 6.72 -14.78 -15.02
CA ARG A 51 7.19 -13.37 -14.99
C ARG A 51 6.91 -12.61 -16.29
N ASN A 52 6.97 -13.27 -17.45
CA ASN A 52 6.72 -12.60 -18.73
C ASN A 52 5.25 -12.18 -18.85
N GLN A 53 4.32 -13.06 -18.50
CA GLN A 53 2.88 -12.76 -18.50
C GLN A 53 2.55 -11.68 -17.47
N LEU A 54 3.17 -11.71 -16.29
CA LEU A 54 2.99 -10.67 -15.28
C LEU A 54 3.48 -9.31 -15.80
N MET A 55 4.61 -9.27 -16.53
CA MET A 55 5.12 -8.04 -17.13
C MET A 55 4.17 -7.48 -18.17
N ASP A 56 3.57 -8.34 -19.00
CA ASP A 56 2.60 -7.91 -20.01
C ASP A 56 1.32 -7.36 -19.36
N ILE A 57 0.83 -8.02 -18.30
CA ILE A 57 -0.31 -7.53 -17.52
C ILE A 57 0.02 -6.15 -16.95
N ILE A 58 1.12 -5.99 -16.22
CA ILE A 58 1.43 -4.70 -15.59
C ILE A 58 1.70 -3.60 -16.60
N ARG A 59 2.19 -3.89 -17.82
CA ARG A 59 2.39 -2.87 -18.86
C ARG A 59 1.11 -2.40 -19.53
N HIS A 60 0.05 -3.19 -19.50
CA HIS A 60 -1.16 -2.88 -20.25
C HIS A 60 -1.81 -1.52 -19.90
N PRO A 61 -1.95 -1.10 -18.63
CA PRO A 61 -2.56 0.19 -18.30
C PRO A 61 -1.80 1.39 -18.86
N VAL A 62 -0.47 1.36 -18.85
CA VAL A 62 0.33 2.45 -19.43
C VAL A 62 0.28 2.42 -20.96
N GLU A 63 0.21 1.24 -21.58
CA GLU A 63 -0.04 1.12 -23.03
C GLU A 63 -1.41 1.69 -23.43
N GLN A 64 -2.44 1.52 -22.61
CA GLN A 64 -3.76 2.12 -22.86
C GLN A 64 -3.71 3.64 -22.87
N VAL A 65 -3.14 4.25 -21.83
CA VAL A 65 -3.00 5.73 -21.75
C VAL A 65 -2.14 6.25 -22.91
N TRP A 66 -1.07 5.52 -23.22
CA TRP A 66 -0.19 5.86 -24.33
C TRP A 66 -0.92 5.86 -25.68
N THR A 67 -1.61 4.76 -25.98
CA THR A 67 -2.32 4.59 -27.25
C THR A 67 -3.45 5.59 -27.39
N LEU A 68 -4.16 5.93 -26.31
CA LEU A 68 -5.19 6.97 -26.30
C LEU A 68 -4.60 8.35 -26.61
N SER A 69 -3.48 8.71 -25.98
CA SER A 69 -2.78 9.96 -26.27
C SER A 69 -2.32 10.03 -27.73
N GLN A 70 -1.59 9.01 -28.20
CA GLN A 70 -1.07 8.98 -29.57
C GLN A 70 -2.19 9.00 -30.60
N LYS A 71 -3.24 8.21 -30.40
CA LYS A 71 -4.37 8.17 -31.32
C LYS A 71 -5.09 9.52 -31.38
N SER A 72 -5.24 10.21 -30.26
CA SER A 72 -5.85 11.55 -30.25
C SER A 72 -5.02 12.56 -31.04
N ALA A 73 -3.69 12.53 -30.89
CA ALA A 73 -2.80 13.39 -31.67
C ALA A 73 -2.78 13.05 -33.18
N LEU A 74 -2.94 11.76 -33.54
CA LEU A 74 -3.00 11.33 -34.93
C LEU A 74 -4.38 11.52 -35.57
N ASP A 75 -5.46 11.54 -34.78
CA ASP A 75 -6.84 11.66 -35.27
C ASP A 75 -7.12 13.05 -35.88
N GLU A 76 -6.35 14.08 -35.51
CA GLU A 76 -6.45 15.43 -36.09
C GLU A 76 -5.75 15.58 -37.44
N LEU A 77 -4.93 14.61 -37.84
CA LEU A 77 -4.10 14.64 -39.05
C LEU A 77 -4.89 14.34 -40.33
N ASP A 78 -4.46 14.93 -41.44
CA ASP A 78 -5.03 14.71 -42.77
C ASP A 78 -3.93 14.70 -43.85
N PRO A 79 -3.70 13.58 -44.57
CA PRO A 79 -4.31 12.27 -44.37
C PRO A 79 -4.06 11.70 -42.97
N LYS A 80 -4.99 10.87 -42.50
CA LYS A 80 -4.96 10.26 -41.16
C LYS A 80 -4.20 8.94 -41.18
N PRO A 81 -3.01 8.83 -40.54
CA PRO A 81 -2.32 7.56 -40.42
C PRO A 81 -2.96 6.68 -39.33
N SER A 82 -2.94 5.36 -39.52
CA SER A 82 -3.10 4.44 -38.39
C SER A 82 -1.89 4.55 -37.45
N LEU A 83 -2.04 4.21 -36.16
CA LEU A 83 -0.91 4.20 -35.22
C LEU A 83 0.26 3.35 -35.75
N ALA A 84 -0.02 2.16 -36.27
CA ALA A 84 0.99 1.29 -36.86
C ALA A 84 1.64 1.90 -38.12
N THR A 85 0.87 2.59 -38.96
CA THR A 85 1.40 3.32 -40.13
C THR A 85 2.36 4.42 -39.68
N TRP A 86 1.95 5.24 -38.71
CA TRP A 86 2.75 6.33 -38.18
C TRP A 86 4.05 5.82 -37.54
N GLU A 87 3.98 4.78 -36.73
CA GLU A 87 5.16 4.19 -36.10
C GLU A 87 6.17 3.67 -37.13
N LYS A 88 5.67 3.01 -38.17
CA LYS A 88 6.50 2.52 -39.27
C LYS A 88 7.09 3.69 -40.06
N ALA A 89 6.32 4.76 -40.28
CA ALA A 89 6.78 5.95 -40.99
C ALA A 89 7.92 6.65 -40.25
N VAL A 90 7.80 6.83 -38.93
CA VAL A 90 8.88 7.36 -38.07
C VAL A 90 10.13 6.50 -38.18
N ARG A 91 10.00 5.17 -38.07
CA ARG A 91 11.14 4.24 -38.20
C ARG A 91 11.82 4.36 -39.56
N VAL A 92 11.06 4.28 -40.64
CA VAL A 92 11.58 4.39 -42.00
C VAL A 92 12.26 5.74 -42.21
N SER A 93 11.72 6.83 -41.65
CA SER A 93 12.35 8.14 -41.71
C SER A 93 13.73 8.19 -41.02
N ASN A 94 13.88 7.44 -39.91
CA ASN A 94 15.13 7.33 -39.17
C ASN A 94 16.14 6.42 -39.87
N ASP A 95 15.71 5.26 -40.35
CA ASP A 95 16.59 4.30 -41.04
C ASP A 95 17.05 4.84 -42.40
N ALA A 96 16.27 5.75 -43.00
CA ALA A 96 16.58 6.39 -44.27
C ALA A 96 17.55 7.59 -44.15
N ILE A 97 18.04 7.91 -42.95
CA ILE A 97 19.02 8.98 -42.74
C ILE A 97 20.32 8.64 -43.49
N GLY A 98 20.78 9.54 -44.34
CA GLY A 98 22.01 9.36 -45.14
C GLY A 98 21.82 8.66 -46.48
N LEU A 99 20.61 8.16 -46.79
CA LEU A 99 20.29 7.64 -48.12
C LEU A 99 20.05 8.77 -49.14
N THR A 100 20.49 8.55 -50.38
CA THR A 100 20.16 9.45 -51.50
C THR A 100 18.66 9.43 -51.81
N PRO A 101 18.09 10.47 -52.47
CA PRO A 101 16.66 10.49 -52.82
C PRO A 101 16.18 9.24 -53.58
N GLY A 102 16.98 8.72 -54.51
CA GLY A 102 16.66 7.49 -55.24
C GLY A 102 16.66 6.24 -54.36
N GLN A 103 17.62 6.13 -53.43
CA GLN A 103 17.69 5.02 -52.46
C GLN A 103 16.55 5.09 -51.44
N ARG A 104 16.17 6.30 -50.99
CA ARG A 104 15.01 6.49 -50.09
C ARG A 104 13.71 6.05 -50.75
N ASN A 105 13.47 6.47 -51.99
CA ASN A 105 12.28 6.07 -52.73
C ASN A 105 12.23 4.56 -52.97
N HIS A 106 13.40 3.93 -53.19
CA HIS A 106 13.49 2.48 -53.30
C HIS A 106 13.19 1.81 -51.95
N PHE A 107 13.85 2.24 -50.87
CA PHE A 107 13.65 1.71 -49.52
C PHE A 107 12.19 1.83 -49.06
N GLN A 108 11.55 2.98 -49.26
CA GLN A 108 10.14 3.22 -48.91
C GLN A 108 9.18 2.27 -49.64
N LYS A 109 9.44 1.95 -50.92
CA LYS A 109 8.62 0.99 -51.67
C LYS A 109 8.68 -0.43 -51.11
N PHE A 110 9.84 -0.84 -50.58
CA PHE A 110 10.00 -2.16 -49.94
C PHE A 110 9.60 -2.16 -48.47
N ALA A 111 9.73 -1.03 -47.79
CA ALA A 111 9.31 -0.84 -46.42
C ALA A 111 7.81 -0.52 -46.28
N GLY A 112 7.09 -0.29 -47.38
CA GLY A 112 5.71 0.18 -47.42
C GLY A 112 4.69 -0.75 -46.74
N THR A 113 3.60 -0.16 -46.28
CA THR A 113 2.33 -0.80 -45.87
C THR A 113 1.34 -0.77 -47.04
N GLU A 114 0.13 -1.32 -46.87
CA GLU A 114 -1.00 -1.19 -47.83
C GLU A 114 -1.53 0.26 -47.95
N ASP A 115 -0.95 1.21 -47.22
CA ASP A 115 -1.38 2.60 -47.13
C ASP A 115 -0.79 3.44 -48.27
N GLU A 116 -1.67 3.99 -49.12
CA GLU A 116 -1.29 4.83 -50.26
C GLU A 116 -0.58 6.13 -49.84
N ASN A 117 -0.84 6.62 -48.62
CA ASN A 117 -0.26 7.85 -48.07
C ASN A 117 1.02 7.60 -47.26
N PHE A 118 1.55 6.38 -47.24
CA PHE A 118 2.73 6.04 -46.42
C PHE A 118 3.94 6.94 -46.67
N ALA A 119 4.22 7.28 -47.93
CA ALA A 119 5.33 8.16 -48.28
C ALA A 119 5.17 9.57 -47.70
N PHE A 120 3.93 10.10 -47.71
CA PHE A 120 3.59 11.39 -47.12
C PHE A 120 3.84 11.36 -45.59
N HIS A 121 3.45 10.28 -44.91
CA HIS A 121 3.71 10.13 -43.48
C HIS A 121 5.20 10.04 -43.14
N VAL A 122 6.01 9.37 -43.98
CA VAL A 122 7.47 9.27 -43.79
C VAL A 122 8.12 10.64 -43.91
N GLU A 123 7.70 11.45 -44.89
CA GLU A 123 8.19 12.81 -45.08
C GLU A 123 7.76 13.74 -43.94
N ALA A 124 6.50 13.65 -43.51
CA ALA A 124 5.99 14.37 -42.35
C ALA A 124 6.78 14.05 -41.08
N ALA A 125 7.04 12.75 -40.81
CA ALA A 125 7.83 12.30 -39.66
C ALA A 125 9.28 12.84 -39.70
N TYR A 126 9.90 12.85 -40.88
CA TYR A 126 11.25 13.39 -41.07
C TYR A 126 11.34 14.87 -40.68
N HIS A 127 10.44 15.71 -41.21
CA HIS A 127 10.43 17.14 -40.94
C HIS A 127 9.99 17.48 -39.51
N PHE A 128 9.01 16.74 -38.98
CA PHE A 128 8.56 16.88 -37.59
C PHE A 128 9.71 16.63 -36.60
N ARG A 129 10.52 15.59 -36.83
CA ARG A 129 11.71 15.31 -36.00
C ARG A 129 12.73 16.44 -36.03
N ILE A 130 12.96 17.06 -37.19
CA ILE A 130 13.86 18.22 -37.32
C ILE A 130 13.30 19.40 -36.54
N ALA A 131 11.99 19.64 -36.62
CA ALA A 131 11.35 20.71 -35.87
C ALA A 131 11.50 20.55 -34.35
N LEU A 132 11.49 19.31 -33.84
CA LEU A 132 11.68 19.03 -32.41
C LEU A 132 13.09 19.36 -31.89
N ALA A 133 14.08 19.56 -32.76
CA ALA A 133 15.38 20.07 -32.35
C ALA A 133 15.32 21.56 -31.93
N ILE A 134 14.21 22.24 -32.20
CA ILE A 134 13.97 23.63 -31.79
C ILE A 134 13.27 23.62 -30.43
N GLU A 135 13.95 24.08 -29.39
CA GLU A 135 13.45 24.08 -28.01
C GLU A 135 12.21 24.98 -27.83
N ASP A 136 12.24 26.22 -28.36
CA ASP A 136 11.14 27.17 -28.25
C ASP A 136 9.95 26.80 -29.16
N GLU A 137 8.76 26.68 -28.57
CA GLU A 137 7.54 26.27 -29.26
C GLU A 137 7.12 27.27 -30.35
N LYS A 138 7.25 28.57 -30.09
CA LYS A 138 6.88 29.61 -31.06
C LYS A 138 7.84 29.62 -32.25
N ALA A 139 9.13 29.45 -32.00
CA ALA A 139 10.14 29.28 -33.04
C ALA A 139 9.91 27.99 -33.85
N ARG A 140 9.48 26.91 -33.20
CA ARG A 140 9.15 25.64 -33.84
C ARG A 140 7.96 25.76 -34.79
N GLU A 141 6.87 26.39 -34.36
CA GLU A 141 5.71 26.65 -35.24
C GLU A 141 6.10 27.52 -36.45
N LYS A 142 6.93 28.54 -36.22
CA LYS A 142 7.42 29.44 -37.29
C LYS A 142 8.32 28.69 -38.28
N TYR A 143 9.20 27.83 -37.80
CA TYR A 143 10.07 27.01 -38.64
C TYR A 143 9.24 26.12 -39.57
N VAL A 144 8.29 25.37 -39.02
CA VAL A 144 7.43 24.48 -39.78
C VAL A 144 6.60 25.22 -40.84
N ALA A 145 6.17 26.45 -40.55
CA ALA A 145 5.45 27.29 -41.50
C ALA A 145 6.31 27.81 -42.67
N THR A 146 7.64 27.74 -42.57
CA THR A 146 8.57 28.39 -43.52
C THR A 146 9.52 27.44 -44.24
N ILE A 147 9.39 26.11 -44.03
CA ILE A 147 10.22 25.12 -44.70
C ILE A 147 10.05 25.24 -46.23
N PRO A 148 11.12 25.51 -47.00
CA PRO A 148 11.01 25.69 -48.43
C PRO A 148 10.78 24.36 -49.15
N GLY A 149 9.96 24.37 -50.20
CA GLY A 149 9.76 23.23 -51.10
C GLY A 149 8.74 22.19 -50.62
N LEU A 150 8.03 22.44 -49.52
CA LEU A 150 6.95 21.59 -49.05
C LEU A 150 5.60 21.96 -49.68
N SER A 151 4.70 20.97 -49.78
CA SER A 151 3.32 21.19 -50.23
C SER A 151 2.51 21.94 -49.14
N PRO A 152 1.46 22.69 -49.52
CA PRO A 152 0.58 23.36 -48.56
C PRO A 152 -0.04 22.38 -47.54
N GLU A 153 -0.39 21.19 -47.99
CA GLU A 153 -0.93 20.11 -47.15
C GLU A 153 0.08 19.63 -46.11
N MET A 154 1.36 19.49 -46.49
CA MET A 154 2.43 19.11 -45.57
C MET A 154 2.66 20.19 -44.49
N HIS A 155 2.59 21.48 -44.84
CA HIS A 155 2.69 22.55 -43.84
C HIS A 155 1.57 22.49 -42.80
N VAL A 156 0.33 22.23 -43.24
CA VAL A 156 -0.82 22.06 -42.34
C VAL A 156 -0.62 20.84 -41.44
N GLN A 157 -0.19 19.72 -42.02
CA GLN A 157 0.09 18.49 -41.29
C GLN A 157 1.18 18.67 -40.24
N LEU A 158 2.30 19.29 -40.60
CA LEU A 158 3.41 19.53 -39.68
C LEU A 158 3.02 20.49 -38.56
N LYS A 159 2.18 21.49 -38.83
CA LYS A 159 1.67 22.39 -37.79
C LYS A 159 0.80 21.64 -36.78
N LYS A 160 -0.04 20.72 -37.24
CA LYS A 160 -0.83 19.83 -36.37
C LYS A 160 0.08 18.87 -35.59
N LEU A 161 1.09 18.28 -36.23
CA LEU A 161 2.07 17.40 -35.58
C LEU A 161 2.86 18.13 -34.50
N VAL A 162 3.28 19.37 -34.73
CA VAL A 162 3.98 20.19 -33.71
C VAL A 162 3.10 20.46 -32.50
N ARG A 163 1.81 20.72 -32.71
CA ARG A 163 0.84 20.98 -31.63
C ARG A 163 0.44 19.72 -30.87
N GLY A 164 0.12 18.65 -31.59
CA GLY A 164 -0.28 17.37 -31.00
C GLY A 164 0.91 16.58 -30.44
N ASN A 165 2.13 16.89 -30.87
CA ASN A 165 3.39 16.25 -30.49
C ASN A 165 3.27 14.72 -30.31
N PRO A 166 2.76 13.96 -31.32
CA PRO A 166 2.74 12.51 -31.23
C PRO A 166 4.19 12.05 -31.07
N ASN A 167 4.44 11.06 -30.22
CA ASN A 167 5.79 10.78 -29.73
C ASN A 167 6.74 10.51 -30.90
N ALA A 168 7.71 11.40 -31.06
CA ALA A 168 8.67 11.33 -32.16
C ALA A 168 9.79 10.30 -31.92
N GLN A 169 9.90 9.75 -30.72
CA GLN A 169 10.98 8.86 -30.31
C GLN A 169 10.50 7.41 -30.18
N LEU A 170 10.27 6.76 -31.31
CA LEU A 170 10.13 5.30 -31.40
C LEU A 170 11.49 4.70 -31.76
N ASP A 171 12.07 3.85 -30.91
CA ASP A 171 13.29 3.08 -31.22
C ASP A 171 12.96 1.96 -32.23
N ALA A 172 13.94 1.69 -33.09
CA ALA A 172 13.96 0.94 -34.33
C ALA A 172 13.46 -0.53 -34.26
N LYS A 173 12.91 -0.99 -33.14
CA LYS A 173 12.39 -2.34 -32.94
C LYS A 173 10.91 -2.42 -32.57
N GLY A 174 10.18 -1.31 -32.47
CA GLY A 174 8.77 -1.35 -32.04
C GLY A 174 8.62 -1.83 -30.59
N ARG A 175 9.70 -1.67 -29.81
CA ARG A 175 9.66 -1.77 -28.35
C ARG A 175 9.58 -0.34 -27.86
N MET A 176 8.56 -0.04 -27.08
CA MET A 176 8.35 1.26 -26.47
C MET A 176 9.66 1.78 -25.85
N VAL A 177 10.09 2.98 -26.26
CA VAL A 177 11.21 3.72 -25.63
C VAL A 177 10.82 4.27 -24.26
N LEU A 178 9.61 3.99 -23.79
CA LEU A 178 9.04 4.51 -22.56
C LEU A 178 9.49 3.79 -21.29
N MET A 179 10.51 2.95 -21.38
CA MET A 179 10.83 1.98 -20.34
C MET A 179 12.32 1.67 -20.35
N GLN A 180 13.15 2.71 -20.34
CA GLN A 180 14.60 2.53 -20.23
C GLN A 180 14.93 1.90 -18.87
N SER A 181 15.72 0.83 -18.91
CA SER A 181 16.37 0.29 -17.73
C SER A 181 17.76 0.89 -17.67
N LEU A 182 18.06 1.55 -16.55
CA LEU A 182 19.32 2.29 -16.36
C LEU A 182 20.40 1.40 -15.74
N ASN A 183 20.01 0.27 -15.14
CA ASN A 183 20.93 -0.65 -14.48
C ASN A 183 20.86 -2.05 -15.10
N PRO A 184 21.99 -2.74 -15.31
CA PRO A 184 22.00 -4.09 -15.92
C PRO A 184 21.27 -5.14 -15.07
N THR A 185 21.14 -4.93 -13.76
CA THR A 185 20.46 -5.84 -12.82
C THR A 185 18.96 -5.53 -12.65
N GLU A 186 18.48 -4.39 -13.15
CA GLU A 186 17.13 -3.91 -12.88
C GLU A 186 16.07 -4.82 -13.49
N GLY A 187 16.26 -5.32 -14.72
CA GLY A 187 15.31 -6.26 -15.32
C GLY A 187 15.11 -7.54 -14.48
N PHE A 188 16.19 -8.08 -13.90
CA PHE A 188 16.10 -9.23 -13.00
C PHE A 188 15.37 -8.87 -11.70
N MET A 189 15.78 -7.79 -11.02
CA MET A 189 15.16 -7.37 -9.76
C MET A 189 13.68 -7.03 -9.91
N LEU A 190 13.29 -6.40 -11.02
CA LEU A 190 11.90 -6.11 -11.33
C LEU A 190 11.09 -7.38 -11.53
N SER A 191 11.65 -8.40 -12.21
CA SER A 191 10.94 -9.67 -12.39
C SER A 191 10.71 -10.41 -11.06
N VAL A 192 11.68 -10.37 -10.13
CA VAL A 192 11.54 -10.95 -8.78
C VAL A 192 10.53 -10.15 -7.96
N LYS A 193 10.62 -8.82 -7.96
CA LYS A 193 9.68 -7.94 -7.26
C LYS A 193 8.25 -8.17 -7.76
N LEU A 194 8.05 -8.20 -9.07
CA LEU A 194 6.74 -8.43 -9.66
C LEU A 194 6.17 -9.81 -9.29
N ALA A 195 7.00 -10.86 -9.31
CA ALA A 195 6.59 -12.19 -8.87
C ALA A 195 6.18 -12.21 -7.39
N PHE A 196 6.88 -11.47 -6.53
CA PHE A 196 6.56 -11.34 -5.11
C PHE A 196 5.20 -10.66 -4.89
N PHE A 197 4.92 -9.55 -5.58
CA PHE A 197 3.62 -8.88 -5.48
C PHE A 197 2.48 -9.75 -6.03
N ALA A 198 2.70 -10.43 -7.15
CA ALA A 198 1.72 -11.38 -7.68
C ALA A 198 1.47 -12.54 -6.71
N ALA A 199 2.52 -13.05 -6.07
CA ALA A 199 2.41 -14.08 -5.05
C ALA A 199 1.61 -13.63 -3.83
N LEU A 200 1.77 -12.38 -3.38
CA LEU A 200 0.94 -11.80 -2.32
C LEU A 200 -0.55 -11.84 -2.70
N VAL A 201 -0.89 -11.43 -3.93
CA VAL A 201 -2.28 -11.43 -4.41
C VAL A 201 -2.86 -12.84 -4.52
N VAL A 202 -2.10 -13.77 -5.11
CA VAL A 202 -2.56 -15.15 -5.34
C VAL A 202 -2.65 -15.95 -4.03
N SER A 203 -1.69 -15.75 -3.12
CA SER A 203 -1.67 -16.44 -1.82
C SER A 203 -2.52 -15.75 -0.75
N PHE A 204 -3.10 -14.59 -1.03
CA PHE A 204 -3.91 -13.82 -0.12
C PHE A 204 -4.97 -14.63 0.69
N PRO A 205 -5.77 -15.54 0.10
CA PRO A 205 -6.74 -16.32 0.87
C PRO A 205 -6.08 -17.22 1.92
N LEU A 206 -4.90 -17.76 1.63
CA LEU A 206 -4.12 -18.55 2.59
C LEU A 206 -3.49 -17.65 3.66
N LEU A 207 -3.00 -16.47 3.28
CA LEU A 207 -2.46 -15.48 4.22
C LEU A 207 -3.53 -15.03 5.21
N LEU A 208 -4.73 -14.70 4.72
CA LEU A 208 -5.87 -14.32 5.54
C LEU A 208 -6.31 -15.48 6.43
N PHE A 209 -6.31 -16.72 5.93
CA PHE A 209 -6.60 -17.91 6.74
C PHE A 209 -5.61 -18.10 7.88
N PHE A 210 -4.30 -17.96 7.64
CA PHE A 210 -3.28 -18.09 8.70
C PHE A 210 -3.38 -16.96 9.73
N LEU A 211 -3.62 -15.72 9.27
CA LEU A 211 -3.83 -14.58 10.15
C LEU A 211 -5.05 -14.80 11.05
N LEU A 212 -6.18 -15.23 10.47
CA LEU A 212 -7.36 -15.59 11.24
C LEU A 212 -7.08 -16.74 12.21
N GLN A 213 -6.31 -17.75 11.83
CA GLN A 213 -5.93 -18.86 12.71
C GLN A 213 -5.17 -18.40 13.95
N PHE A 214 -4.38 -17.33 13.84
CA PHE A 214 -3.70 -16.71 14.97
C PHE A 214 -4.63 -15.93 15.89
N VAL A 215 -5.68 -15.30 15.35
CA VAL A 215 -6.68 -14.54 16.11
C VAL A 215 -7.74 -15.46 16.77
N LEU A 216 -8.07 -16.59 16.12
CA LEU A 216 -9.06 -17.58 16.58
C LEU A 216 -8.99 -17.98 18.06
N PRO A 217 -7.81 -18.21 18.67
CA PRO A 217 -7.71 -18.65 20.06
C PRO A 217 -8.22 -17.64 21.08
N GLY A 218 -8.28 -16.35 20.72
CA GLY A 218 -8.80 -15.28 21.59
C GLY A 218 -10.31 -15.10 21.50
N LEU A 219 -11.03 -15.99 20.79
CA LEU A 219 -12.40 -15.77 20.37
C LEU A 219 -13.37 -16.87 20.82
N HIS A 220 -14.61 -16.52 21.21
CA HIS A 220 -15.60 -17.50 21.66
C HIS A 220 -15.97 -18.51 20.55
N LYS A 221 -16.25 -19.76 20.93
CA LYS A 221 -16.56 -20.85 19.98
C LYS A 221 -17.73 -20.53 19.02
N ALA A 222 -18.69 -19.72 19.46
CA ALA A 222 -19.80 -19.27 18.63
C ALA A 222 -19.37 -18.27 17.53
N GLU A 223 -18.39 -17.42 17.84
CA GLU A 223 -17.86 -16.39 16.95
C GLU A 223 -16.84 -16.96 15.95
N GLN A 224 -16.13 -18.03 16.32
CA GLN A 224 -15.20 -18.74 15.42
C GLN A 224 -15.88 -19.22 14.13
N ARG A 225 -17.17 -19.60 14.18
CA ARG A 225 -17.94 -20.00 13.00
C ARG A 225 -18.22 -18.84 12.05
N ALA A 226 -18.28 -17.61 12.56
CA ALA A 226 -18.50 -16.41 11.77
C ALA A 226 -17.26 -15.96 10.98
N LEU A 227 -16.07 -16.45 11.32
CA LEU A 227 -14.82 -16.11 10.65
C LEU A 227 -14.65 -16.82 9.30
N PHE A 228 -15.19 -18.04 9.13
CA PHE A 228 -15.15 -18.75 7.85
C PHE A 228 -15.87 -18.02 6.70
N PRO A 229 -17.11 -17.52 6.86
CA PRO A 229 -17.72 -16.69 5.81
C PRO A 229 -17.01 -15.33 5.66
N ALA A 230 -16.45 -14.77 6.74
CA ALA A 230 -15.66 -13.54 6.66
C ALA A 230 -14.39 -13.72 5.81
N LEU A 231 -13.73 -14.88 5.87
CA LEU A 231 -12.59 -15.22 5.02
C LEU A 231 -12.95 -15.18 3.53
N GLY A 232 -14.09 -15.78 3.16
CA GLY A 232 -14.57 -15.77 1.78
C GLY A 232 -14.96 -14.36 1.30
N ILE A 233 -15.62 -13.58 2.16
CA ILE A 233 -15.98 -12.19 1.87
C ILE A 233 -14.71 -11.34 1.72
N GLY A 234 -13.74 -11.47 2.62
CA GLY A 234 -12.46 -10.76 2.58
C GLY A 234 -11.73 -11.05 1.28
N PHE A 235 -11.52 -12.33 0.95
CA PHE A 235 -10.89 -12.68 -0.32
C PHE A 235 -11.59 -12.04 -1.54
N CYS A 236 -12.93 -12.08 -1.60
CA CYS A 236 -13.68 -11.40 -2.66
C CYS A 236 -13.49 -9.88 -2.64
N LEU A 237 -13.46 -9.26 -1.47
CA LEU A 237 -13.25 -7.83 -1.29
C LEU A 237 -11.84 -7.40 -1.71
N PHE A 238 -10.81 -8.12 -1.27
CA PHE A 238 -9.42 -7.90 -1.69
C PHE A 238 -9.27 -8.04 -3.20
N LEU A 239 -9.81 -9.09 -3.80
CA LEU A 239 -9.75 -9.27 -5.25
C LEU A 239 -10.49 -8.15 -5.98
N THR A 240 -11.65 -7.73 -5.47
CA THR A 240 -12.38 -6.57 -6.01
C THR A 240 -11.55 -5.30 -5.91
N GLY A 241 -10.86 -5.06 -4.79
CA GLY A 241 -9.97 -3.92 -4.60
C GLY A 241 -8.78 -3.93 -5.56
N VAL A 242 -8.14 -5.09 -5.74
CA VAL A 242 -7.05 -5.29 -6.72
C VAL A 242 -7.53 -5.00 -8.15
N LEU A 243 -8.68 -5.54 -8.54
CA LEU A 243 -9.25 -5.34 -9.87
C LEU A 243 -9.68 -3.88 -10.09
N PHE A 244 -10.34 -3.28 -9.10
CA PHE A 244 -10.74 -1.87 -9.12
C PHE A 244 -9.52 -0.95 -9.27
N ALA A 245 -8.47 -1.21 -8.51
CA ALA A 245 -7.23 -0.44 -8.58
C ALA A 245 -6.57 -0.57 -9.96
N TYR A 246 -6.42 -1.79 -10.47
CA TYR A 246 -5.73 -2.05 -11.73
C TYR A 246 -6.51 -1.54 -12.95
N PHE A 247 -7.83 -1.77 -13.01
CA PHE A 247 -8.63 -1.45 -14.20
C PHE A 247 -9.21 -0.03 -14.22
N ILE A 248 -9.47 0.58 -13.06
CA ILE A 248 -10.16 1.87 -12.99
C ILE A 248 -9.20 2.95 -12.51
N ILE A 249 -8.56 2.74 -11.36
CA ILE A 249 -7.79 3.81 -10.71
C ILE A 249 -6.45 4.03 -11.38
N LEU A 250 -5.67 2.97 -11.61
CA LEU A 250 -4.33 3.04 -12.20
C LEU A 250 -4.31 3.77 -13.56
N PRO A 251 -5.13 3.43 -14.58
CA PRO A 251 -5.12 4.16 -15.85
C PRO A 251 -5.46 5.65 -15.67
N ASN A 252 -6.41 5.99 -14.80
CA ASN A 252 -6.76 7.39 -14.53
C ASN A 252 -5.60 8.18 -13.89
N VAL A 253 -4.84 7.56 -12.98
CA VAL A 253 -3.65 8.19 -12.39
C VAL A 253 -2.57 8.41 -13.44
N LEU A 254 -2.32 7.41 -14.28
CA LEU A 254 -1.30 7.48 -15.31
C LEU A 254 -1.64 8.55 -16.35
N ASP A 255 -2.90 8.64 -16.77
CA ASP A 255 -3.39 9.68 -17.67
C ASP A 255 -3.25 11.07 -17.04
N PHE A 256 -3.66 11.24 -15.78
CA PHE A 256 -3.46 12.49 -15.07
C PHE A 256 -2.00 12.94 -15.05
N PHE A 257 -1.07 12.05 -14.64
CA PHE A 257 0.36 12.40 -14.61
C PHE A 257 0.92 12.70 -16.00
N TYR A 258 0.42 12.02 -17.02
CA TYR A 258 0.79 12.28 -18.39
C TYR A 258 0.34 13.68 -18.84
N GLN A 259 -0.94 14.02 -18.66
CA GLN A 259 -1.50 15.32 -19.02
C GLN A 259 -0.85 16.47 -18.24
N TYR A 260 -0.67 16.29 -16.93
CA TYR A 260 -0.01 17.29 -16.08
C TYR A 260 1.42 17.58 -16.52
N SER A 261 2.16 16.55 -16.97
CA SER A 261 3.51 16.73 -17.51
C SER A 261 3.52 17.50 -18.83
N LEU A 262 2.53 17.23 -19.70
CA LEU A 262 2.36 17.95 -20.98
C LEU A 262 2.09 19.44 -20.77
N GLU A 263 1.22 19.81 -19.82
CA GLU A 263 0.91 21.21 -19.50
C GLU A 263 2.13 22.00 -19.03
N MET A 264 3.08 21.34 -18.36
CA MET A 264 4.33 21.95 -17.91
C MET A 264 5.43 21.95 -18.98
N GLY A 265 5.19 21.39 -20.17
CA GLY A 265 6.20 21.26 -21.22
C GLY A 265 7.33 20.29 -20.87
N ILE A 266 7.14 19.41 -19.88
CA ILE A 266 8.14 18.43 -19.44
C ILE A 266 7.94 17.14 -20.26
N GLN A 267 9.00 16.67 -20.94
CA GLN A 267 8.97 15.37 -21.60
C GLN A 267 8.91 14.26 -20.55
N ASN A 268 7.82 13.49 -20.57
CA ASN A 268 7.60 12.41 -19.62
C ASN A 268 8.21 11.10 -20.13
N ASP A 269 9.50 10.91 -19.87
CA ASP A 269 10.18 9.63 -20.08
C ASP A 269 9.84 8.68 -18.94
N TRP A 270 8.83 7.85 -19.18
CA TRP A 270 8.47 6.80 -18.23
C TRP A 270 9.67 5.86 -18.00
N ARG A 271 9.89 5.47 -16.75
CA ARG A 271 10.95 4.52 -16.37
C ARG A 271 10.29 3.24 -15.89
N ILE A 272 10.69 2.11 -16.45
CA ILE A 272 10.08 0.81 -16.16
C ILE A 272 10.15 0.46 -14.67
N GLY A 273 11.30 0.69 -14.03
CA GLY A 273 11.48 0.30 -12.64
C GLY A 273 10.59 1.08 -11.68
N TYR A 274 10.45 2.38 -11.92
CA TYR A 274 9.56 3.24 -11.15
C TYR A 274 8.10 2.90 -11.41
N TYR A 275 7.72 2.73 -12.67
CA TYR A 275 6.36 2.35 -13.05
C TYR A 275 5.93 1.03 -12.41
N ILE A 276 6.72 -0.04 -12.57
CA ILE A 276 6.38 -1.35 -11.98
C ILE A 276 6.28 -1.24 -10.46
N SER A 277 7.24 -0.56 -9.83
CA SER A 277 7.23 -0.39 -8.38
C SER A 277 5.98 0.35 -7.90
N PHE A 278 5.65 1.45 -8.57
CA PHE A 278 4.45 2.24 -8.32
C PHE A 278 3.19 1.40 -8.52
N ALA A 279 2.99 0.83 -9.72
CA ALA A 279 1.78 0.10 -10.08
C ALA A 279 1.54 -1.13 -9.17
N THR A 280 2.57 -1.92 -8.90
CA THR A 280 2.46 -3.12 -8.05
C THR A 280 2.13 -2.77 -6.60
N GLN A 281 2.82 -1.78 -6.03
CA GLN A 281 2.56 -1.32 -4.67
C GLN A 281 1.17 -0.68 -4.57
N PHE A 282 0.82 0.18 -5.52
CA PHE A 282 -0.46 0.89 -5.57
C PHE A 282 -1.64 -0.10 -5.65
N VAL A 283 -1.60 -1.07 -6.56
CA VAL A 283 -2.63 -2.12 -6.67
C VAL A 283 -2.74 -2.94 -5.39
N LEU A 284 -1.62 -3.31 -4.77
CA LEU A 284 -1.63 -4.07 -3.52
C LEU A 284 -2.26 -3.27 -2.38
N ILE A 285 -1.90 -1.99 -2.23
CA ILE A 285 -2.42 -1.12 -1.18
C ILE A 285 -3.94 -1.00 -1.30
N PHE A 286 -4.46 -0.79 -2.51
CA PHE A 286 -5.91 -0.74 -2.71
C PHE A 286 -6.59 -2.06 -2.39
N GLY A 287 -5.99 -3.20 -2.77
CA GLY A 287 -6.48 -4.52 -2.36
C GLY A 287 -6.60 -4.63 -0.83
N LEU A 288 -5.54 -4.25 -0.12
CA LEU A 288 -5.51 -4.25 1.35
C LEU A 288 -6.47 -3.23 1.97
N ALA A 289 -6.64 -2.06 1.34
CA ALA A 289 -7.59 -1.05 1.80
C ALA A 289 -9.04 -1.54 1.70
N PHE A 290 -9.34 -2.39 0.71
CA PHE A 290 -10.64 -3.05 0.58
C PHE A 290 -10.88 -4.13 1.64
N GLU A 291 -9.90 -4.51 2.46
CA GLU A 291 -10.13 -5.34 3.64
C GLU A 291 -10.66 -4.56 4.85
N LEU A 292 -10.66 -3.22 4.79
CA LEU A 292 -11.16 -2.36 5.85
C LEU A 292 -12.55 -2.80 6.33
N PRO A 293 -13.54 -3.10 5.47
CA PRO A 293 -14.84 -3.56 5.92
C PRO A 293 -14.81 -4.89 6.66
N VAL A 294 -13.97 -5.85 6.27
CA VAL A 294 -13.86 -7.12 6.98
C VAL A 294 -13.25 -6.92 8.35
N VAL A 295 -12.19 -6.11 8.46
CA VAL A 295 -11.56 -5.78 9.74
C VAL A 295 -12.55 -5.05 10.66
N VAL A 296 -13.23 -4.02 10.15
CA VAL A 296 -14.19 -3.24 10.93
C VAL A 296 -15.39 -4.09 11.37
N MET A 297 -15.96 -4.90 10.48
CA MET A 297 -17.06 -5.82 10.84
C MET A 297 -16.64 -6.86 11.87
N THR A 298 -15.39 -7.32 11.81
CA THR A 298 -14.84 -8.22 12.82
C THR A 298 -14.80 -7.50 14.17
N LEU A 299 -14.24 -6.27 14.23
CA LEU A 299 -14.20 -5.48 15.46
C LEU A 299 -15.60 -5.16 16.03
N VAL A 300 -16.59 -4.92 15.18
CA VAL A 300 -17.98 -4.71 15.60
C VAL A 300 -18.56 -5.98 16.24
N LYS A 301 -18.32 -7.15 15.63
CA LYS A 301 -18.76 -8.43 16.21
C LYS A 301 -18.05 -8.79 17.52
N LEU A 302 -16.81 -8.33 17.71
CA LEU A 302 -16.09 -8.47 18.98
C LEU A 302 -16.59 -7.53 20.08
N GLY A 303 -17.52 -6.62 19.77
CA GLY A 303 -17.99 -5.60 20.71
C GLY A 303 -16.98 -4.49 20.97
N ILE A 304 -15.82 -4.48 20.30
CA ILE A 304 -14.78 -3.44 20.44
C ILE A 304 -15.26 -2.11 19.83
N LEU A 305 -16.08 -2.21 18.77
CA LEU A 305 -16.55 -1.06 18.02
C LEU A 305 -18.08 -1.08 17.93
N SER A 306 -18.74 0.02 18.29
CA SER A 306 -20.20 0.16 18.17
C SER A 306 -20.58 1.13 17.06
N TYR A 307 -21.80 1.00 16.53
CA TYR A 307 -22.36 1.94 15.56
C TYR A 307 -22.34 3.39 16.09
N GLU A 308 -22.67 3.59 17.37
CA GLU A 308 -22.68 4.91 18.00
C GLU A 308 -21.28 5.51 18.08
N MET A 309 -20.27 4.70 18.42
CA MET A 309 -18.87 5.13 18.47
C MET A 309 -18.38 5.54 17.07
N MET A 310 -18.64 4.72 16.05
CA MET A 310 -18.25 5.04 14.67
C MET A 310 -18.95 6.29 14.15
N ARG A 311 -20.22 6.49 14.49
CA ARG A 311 -20.99 7.65 14.04
C ARG A 311 -20.53 8.95 14.70
N THR A 312 -20.15 8.92 15.97
CA THR A 312 -19.67 10.10 16.70
C THR A 312 -18.24 10.47 16.31
N THR A 313 -17.41 9.48 15.96
CA THR A 313 -15.99 9.67 15.64
C THR A 313 -15.68 9.80 14.13
N ARG A 314 -16.67 10.09 13.28
CA ARG A 314 -16.50 10.20 11.81
C ARG A 314 -15.39 11.16 11.37
N SER A 315 -15.27 12.32 12.02
CA SER A 315 -14.23 13.30 11.71
C SER A 315 -12.82 12.77 12.00
N TYR A 316 -12.65 12.04 13.10
CA TYR A 316 -11.40 11.37 13.44
C TYR A 316 -11.08 10.24 12.46
N ALA A 317 -12.09 9.49 12.01
CA ALA A 317 -11.92 8.44 11.00
C ALA A 317 -11.45 9.01 9.66
N ILE A 318 -12.01 10.14 9.20
CA ILE A 318 -11.56 10.83 7.98
C ILE A 318 -10.08 11.21 8.12
N LEU A 319 -9.70 11.84 9.25
CA LEU A 319 -8.31 12.22 9.49
C LEU A 319 -7.38 11.00 9.52
N ALA A 320 -7.77 9.93 10.21
CA ALA A 320 -7.00 8.70 10.28
C ALA A 320 -6.83 8.06 8.89
N ILE A 321 -7.88 8.01 8.07
CA ILE A 321 -7.81 7.49 6.70
C ILE A 321 -6.85 8.32 5.86
N VAL A 322 -6.91 9.65 5.92
CA VAL A 322 -6.00 10.53 5.17
C VAL A 322 -4.55 10.36 5.64
N VAL A 323 -4.31 10.25 6.94
CA VAL A 323 -2.96 10.03 7.49
C VAL A 323 -2.41 8.66 7.06
N ILE A 324 -3.22 7.61 7.18
CA ILE A 324 -2.84 6.25 6.75
C ILE A 324 -2.57 6.23 5.24
N ALA A 325 -3.44 6.85 4.44
CA ALA A 325 -3.26 6.99 3.01
C ALA A 325 -1.95 7.72 2.68
N ALA A 326 -1.63 8.81 3.37
CA ALA A 326 -0.39 9.56 3.16
C ALA A 326 0.87 8.75 3.50
N ILE A 327 0.82 7.89 4.52
CA ILE A 327 1.95 7.03 4.90
C ILE A 327 2.16 5.90 3.89
N ILE A 328 1.07 5.31 3.40
CA ILE A 328 1.12 4.09 2.60
C ILE A 328 1.28 4.39 1.10
N THR A 329 0.76 5.54 0.61
CA THR A 329 0.80 5.89 -0.80
C THR A 329 2.24 6.05 -1.29
N PRO A 330 2.65 5.40 -2.40
CA PRO A 330 4.02 5.46 -2.88
C PRO A 330 4.44 6.85 -3.40
N THR A 331 3.46 7.66 -3.82
CA THR A 331 3.66 9.04 -4.24
C THR A 331 2.94 9.98 -3.28
N PRO A 332 3.64 10.87 -2.57
CA PRO A 332 3.04 11.78 -1.59
C PRO A 332 2.44 13.02 -2.27
N ASP A 333 1.73 12.85 -3.39
CA ASP A 333 1.03 13.92 -4.09
C ASP A 333 -0.45 13.98 -3.70
N ALA A 334 -1.03 15.18 -3.74
CA ALA A 334 -2.40 15.40 -3.26
C ALA A 334 -3.45 14.65 -4.08
N LEU A 335 -3.18 14.38 -5.36
CA LEU A 335 -4.11 13.67 -6.23
C LEU A 335 -4.16 12.19 -5.88
N THR A 336 -3.03 11.49 -5.86
CA THR A 336 -3.01 10.06 -5.51
C THR A 336 -3.51 9.83 -4.09
N LEU A 337 -3.18 10.75 -3.17
CA LEU A 337 -3.70 10.76 -1.82
C LEU A 337 -5.24 10.82 -1.80
N GLY A 338 -5.83 11.80 -2.51
CA GLY A 338 -7.28 11.94 -2.60
C GLY A 338 -7.94 10.75 -3.29
N LEU A 339 -7.34 10.24 -4.36
CA LEU A 339 -7.83 9.11 -5.14
C LEU A 339 -7.86 7.80 -4.34
N LEU A 340 -7.02 7.68 -3.31
CA LEU A 340 -6.97 6.54 -2.39
C LEU A 340 -7.83 6.77 -1.14
N ALA A 341 -7.75 7.96 -0.54
CA ALA A 341 -8.49 8.30 0.67
C ALA A 341 -10.01 8.34 0.44
N VAL A 342 -10.48 8.84 -0.71
CA VAL A 342 -11.91 8.93 -1.01
C VAL A 342 -12.58 7.55 -1.07
N PRO A 343 -12.08 6.57 -1.85
CA PRO A 343 -12.62 5.20 -1.81
C PRO A 343 -12.57 4.57 -0.42
N MET A 344 -11.49 4.77 0.34
CA MET A 344 -11.38 4.26 1.71
C MET A 344 -12.44 4.87 2.64
N TYR A 345 -12.69 6.17 2.53
CA TYR A 345 -13.74 6.83 3.30
C TYR A 345 -15.14 6.30 2.93
N ILE A 346 -15.41 6.09 1.63
CA ILE A 346 -16.66 5.48 1.18
C ILE A 346 -16.83 4.07 1.77
N LEU A 347 -15.77 3.26 1.77
CA LEU A 347 -15.78 1.93 2.39
C LEU A 347 -16.05 2.01 3.89
N TYR A 348 -15.45 2.96 4.59
CA TYR A 348 -15.72 3.19 6.01
C TYR A 348 -17.19 3.56 6.27
N GLU A 349 -17.78 4.39 5.41
CA GLU A 349 -19.19 4.78 5.55
C GLU A 349 -20.14 3.61 5.29
N ILE A 350 -19.79 2.72 4.36
CA ILE A 350 -20.47 1.42 4.18
C ILE A 350 -20.36 0.59 5.47
N CYS A 351 -19.22 0.62 6.16
CA CYS A 351 -19.08 -0.08 7.44
C CYS A 351 -20.03 0.48 8.51
N ILE A 352 -20.17 1.80 8.61
CA ILE A 352 -21.14 2.40 9.55
C ILE A 352 -22.56 1.91 9.26
N TRP A 353 -22.94 1.82 7.98
CA TRP A 353 -24.25 1.32 7.57
C TRP A 353 -24.44 -0.15 7.92
N LEU A 354 -23.45 -1.00 7.65
CA LEU A 354 -23.49 -2.41 8.01
C LEU A 354 -23.58 -2.61 9.52
N ALA A 355 -22.82 -1.84 10.31
CA ALA A 355 -22.87 -1.87 11.77
C ALA A 355 -24.27 -1.47 12.30
N TYR A 356 -24.90 -0.46 11.70
CA TYR A 356 -26.27 -0.07 12.03
C TYR A 356 -27.28 -1.21 11.81
N PHE A 357 -27.17 -1.94 10.69
CA PHE A 357 -28.08 -3.05 10.41
C PHE A 357 -27.89 -4.23 11.38
N ILE A 358 -26.66 -4.47 11.82
CA ILE A 358 -26.33 -5.50 12.82
C ILE A 358 -26.95 -5.11 14.17
N ASP A 359 -26.64 -3.90 14.67
CA ASP A 359 -27.14 -3.39 15.96
C ASP A 359 -28.68 -3.36 16.01
N LYS A 360 -29.33 -2.92 14.92
CA LYS A 360 -30.80 -2.93 14.83
C LYS A 360 -31.37 -4.35 14.91
N LYS A 361 -30.71 -5.33 14.30
CA LYS A 361 -31.17 -6.72 14.31
C LYS A 361 -30.99 -7.36 15.68
N GLU A 362 -29.91 -7.04 16.39
CA GLU A 362 -29.64 -7.51 17.75
C GLU A 362 -30.68 -6.96 18.72
N LYS A 363 -30.92 -5.65 18.73
CA LYS A 363 -31.96 -5.00 19.55
C LYS A 363 -33.36 -5.55 19.28
N ALA A 364 -33.70 -5.85 18.02
CA ALA A 364 -34.98 -6.47 17.69
C ALA A 364 -35.11 -7.91 18.20
N LYS A 365 -34.00 -8.66 18.25
CA LYS A 365 -33.98 -10.02 18.80
C LYS A 365 -34.11 -10.00 20.31
N GLU A 366 -33.41 -9.08 20.98
CA GLU A 366 -33.52 -8.85 22.43
C GLU A 366 -34.95 -8.47 22.81
N ALA A 367 -35.57 -7.52 22.11
CA ALA A 367 -36.96 -7.11 22.36
C ALA A 367 -37.95 -8.27 22.19
N ALA A 368 -37.78 -9.11 21.16
CA ALA A 368 -38.63 -10.28 20.96
C ALA A 368 -38.44 -11.34 22.06
N GLU A 369 -37.20 -11.54 22.53
CA GLU A 369 -36.90 -12.44 23.65
C GLU A 369 -37.45 -11.90 24.99
N GLU A 370 -37.42 -10.58 25.20
CA GLU A 370 -38.05 -9.91 26.35
C GLU A 370 -39.58 -9.99 26.32
N GLU A 371 -40.21 -9.78 25.17
CA GLU A 371 -41.66 -9.96 24.99
C GLU A 371 -42.06 -11.42 25.25
N GLU A 372 -41.30 -12.39 24.76
CA GLU A 372 -41.55 -13.82 25.03
C GLU A 372 -41.35 -14.14 26.53
N ARG A 373 -40.32 -13.58 27.17
CA ARG A 373 -40.06 -13.75 28.60
C ARG A 373 -41.19 -13.13 29.44
N MET A 374 -41.66 -11.93 29.08
CA MET A 374 -42.76 -11.24 29.74
C MET A 374 -44.08 -11.99 29.53
N ALA A 375 -44.34 -12.51 28.33
CA ALA A 375 -45.51 -13.34 28.03
C ALA A 375 -45.50 -14.65 28.85
N ARG A 376 -44.34 -15.30 29.03
CA ARG A 376 -44.19 -16.47 29.91
C ARG A 376 -44.47 -16.14 31.37
N LEU A 377 -44.02 -14.99 31.86
CA LEU A 377 -44.29 -14.54 33.24
C LEU A 377 -45.77 -14.24 33.47
N LEU A 378 -46.46 -13.66 32.49
CA LEU A 378 -47.90 -13.35 32.56
C LEU A 378 -48.80 -14.59 32.36
N ALA A 379 -48.31 -15.61 31.63
CA ALA A 379 -49.04 -16.86 31.36
C ALA A 379 -48.91 -17.91 32.48
N ALA A 380 -48.13 -17.65 33.53
CA ALA A 380 -48.01 -18.51 34.70
C ALA A 380 -48.81 -17.96 35.90
N PRO A 381 -50.15 -18.09 35.95
CA PRO A 381 -50.88 -17.81 37.17
C PRO A 381 -50.68 -18.98 38.14
N GLY A 382 -49.94 -18.79 39.23
CA GLY A 382 -50.03 -19.69 40.39
C GLY A 382 -48.77 -20.07 41.18
N ALA A 383 -47.68 -19.30 41.16
CA ALA A 383 -46.49 -19.61 41.98
C ALA A 383 -46.06 -18.47 42.92
N ALA A 384 -46.95 -17.52 43.23
CA ALA A 384 -46.68 -16.41 44.15
C ALA A 384 -47.64 -16.37 45.36
N SER A 385 -48.33 -17.47 45.67
CA SER A 385 -49.13 -17.60 46.89
C SER A 385 -49.20 -19.05 47.35
N ARG A 386 -48.15 -19.52 48.02
CA ARG A 386 -48.21 -20.62 48.99
C ARG A 386 -46.87 -20.69 49.72
N ASN A 387 -46.96 -20.86 51.03
CA ASN A 387 -45.89 -20.93 52.03
C ASN A 387 -45.63 -19.59 52.76
N GLU A 388 -46.71 -18.96 53.21
CA GLU A 388 -46.74 -18.41 54.57
C GLU A 388 -47.71 -19.33 55.35
N GLU A 389 -47.35 -19.70 56.58
CA GLU A 389 -48.07 -20.60 57.52
C GLU A 389 -47.87 -22.11 57.33
N ASP A 390 -46.75 -22.63 57.86
CA ASP A 390 -46.75 -23.68 58.89
C ASP A 390 -45.29 -23.90 59.35
N ASP A 391 -45.01 -23.53 60.60
CA ASP A 391 -44.10 -24.21 61.56
C ASP A 391 -43.79 -23.23 62.71
N LEU A 392 -44.67 -23.26 63.72
CA LEU A 392 -44.30 -22.93 65.10
C LEU A 392 -43.57 -24.15 65.66
N ASP A 393 -42.33 -23.99 66.15
CA ASP A 393 -41.98 -24.28 67.54
C ASP A 393 -40.46 -24.17 67.81
N GLU A 394 -40.20 -23.58 68.98
CA GLU A 394 -39.00 -23.60 69.83
C GLU A 394 -37.89 -22.51 69.74
N GLU A 395 -37.84 -21.80 70.87
CA GLU A 395 -37.01 -20.69 71.35
C GLU A 395 -35.52 -21.03 71.52
N GLN A 396 -34.62 -20.20 70.97
CA GLN A 396 -33.72 -19.23 71.66
C GLN A 396 -32.29 -19.77 72.03
N PRO A 397 -31.33 -18.96 72.52
CA PRO A 397 -30.37 -18.21 71.67
C PRO A 397 -28.90 -18.39 72.16
N VAL A 398 -27.86 -18.14 71.35
CA VAL A 398 -26.51 -17.91 71.94
C VAL A 398 -25.72 -16.83 71.21
N THR A 399 -25.15 -15.99 72.06
CA THR A 399 -24.45 -14.71 72.00
C THR A 399 -23.04 -14.71 71.39
N GLU A 400 -22.57 -13.49 71.11
CA GLU A 400 -21.23 -13.07 70.66
C GLU A 400 -20.04 -13.44 71.59
N GLU A 401 -18.89 -13.74 70.94
CA GLU A 401 -17.44 -13.57 71.32
C GLU A 401 -16.82 -14.26 72.57
N PRO A 402 -15.47 -14.40 72.72
CA PRO A 402 -14.32 -14.48 71.79
C PRO A 402 -13.30 -15.64 72.10
N GLU A 403 -12.22 -15.73 71.30
CA GLU A 403 -10.89 -16.40 71.42
C GLU A 403 -10.60 -17.45 72.53
N THR A 404 -9.90 -18.56 72.18
CA THR A 404 -8.61 -18.95 72.81
C THR A 404 -7.92 -20.18 72.18
N MET A 405 -6.62 -19.99 72.01
CA MET A 405 -5.47 -20.90 71.83
C MET A 405 -5.60 -22.34 72.36
N ALA A 406 -5.07 -23.31 71.58
CA ALA A 406 -4.65 -24.63 72.07
C ALA A 406 -3.13 -24.85 71.82
N PRO A 407 -2.42 -25.63 72.66
CA PRO A 407 -0.96 -25.63 72.78
C PRO A 407 -0.27 -26.72 71.91
N PRO A 408 1.08 -26.73 71.84
CA PRO A 408 1.86 -27.48 70.85
C PRO A 408 2.23 -28.91 71.30
N GLU A 409 2.45 -29.80 70.33
CA GLU A 409 3.12 -31.10 70.53
C GLU A 409 4.62 -31.01 70.17
N GLU A 410 5.45 -31.57 71.06
CA GLU A 410 6.91 -31.66 71.00
C GLU A 410 7.45 -32.88 70.22
N ILE A 411 8.47 -32.60 69.39
CA ILE A 411 9.82 -33.22 69.30
C ILE A 411 9.98 -34.73 69.03
N ILE A 412 10.63 -35.05 67.89
CA ILE A 412 11.80 -35.97 67.73
C ILE A 412 12.62 -35.41 66.52
N ALA A 413 13.71 -34.65 66.71
CA ALA A 413 15.13 -35.04 66.86
C ALA A 413 15.74 -35.83 65.67
N ASP A 414 16.68 -35.21 64.93
CA ASP A 414 18.12 -35.59 64.90
C ASP A 414 18.95 -34.71 63.92
N GLU A 415 20.01 -34.10 64.49
CA GLU A 415 21.41 -33.86 64.03
C GLU A 415 21.70 -33.48 62.56
N ASP A 416 22.69 -32.68 62.17
CA ASP A 416 23.71 -31.77 62.74
C ASP A 416 24.40 -31.19 61.48
N ASP A 417 24.64 -29.87 61.39
CA ASP A 417 26.02 -29.36 61.19
C ASP A 417 26.11 -27.83 61.31
N TYR A 418 27.19 -27.43 62.00
CA TYR A 418 27.69 -26.09 62.35
C TYR A 418 28.18 -25.29 61.11
N ALA A 419 28.45 -23.98 61.07
CA ALA A 419 28.79 -22.96 62.06
C ALA A 419 28.53 -21.55 61.46
N GLY A 420 28.19 -20.58 62.32
CA GLY A 420 28.25 -19.13 62.03
C GLY A 420 29.70 -18.57 62.06
N PRO A 421 29.94 -17.26 62.28
CA PRO A 421 29.05 -16.30 62.93
C PRO A 421 28.85 -14.94 62.21
N ASP A 422 27.69 -14.34 62.50
CA ASP A 422 27.38 -12.89 62.47
C ASP A 422 28.26 -12.16 63.53
N PRO A 423 28.44 -10.83 63.55
CA PRO A 423 27.35 -9.98 64.06
C PRO A 423 27.29 -8.53 63.54
N GLU A 424 26.09 -7.94 63.68
CA GLU A 424 25.84 -6.58 64.21
C GLU A 424 26.25 -5.36 63.33
N ALA A 425 25.54 -4.24 63.29
CA ALA A 425 24.36 -3.77 63.98
C ALA A 425 23.88 -2.47 63.29
N GLU A 426 22.58 -2.22 63.45
CA GLU A 426 21.94 -0.93 63.81
C GLU A 426 21.99 0.32 62.89
N ASP A 427 20.76 0.81 62.68
CA ASP A 427 20.30 2.21 62.77
C ASP A 427 20.63 3.21 61.65
N LEU A 428 19.65 3.64 60.84
CA LEU A 428 18.58 4.64 61.05
C LEU A 428 19.00 6.11 60.80
N TYR A 429 18.19 6.77 59.92
CA TYR A 429 18.01 8.21 59.64
C TYR A 429 18.94 8.97 58.65
N SER A 430 18.37 9.25 57.47
CA SER A 430 18.01 10.59 56.94
C SER A 430 18.94 11.80 57.21
N GLN A 431 19.50 12.39 56.13
CA GLN A 431 19.36 13.81 55.69
C GLN A 431 20.57 14.28 54.85
N ALA A 432 20.30 14.90 53.70
CA ALA A 432 21.19 15.84 53.01
C ALA A 432 21.03 17.27 53.64
N PRO A 433 21.71 18.36 53.21
CA PRO A 433 22.85 18.55 52.28
C PRO A 433 23.94 19.51 52.84
N ILE A 434 24.97 19.87 52.03
CA ILE A 434 25.68 21.18 51.90
C ILE A 434 27.16 20.95 51.43
N GLU A 435 27.49 21.49 50.23
CA GLU A 435 28.84 21.78 49.67
C GLU A 435 29.57 22.91 50.46
N PRO A 436 30.82 23.39 50.21
CA PRO A 436 31.69 23.26 49.02
C PRO A 436 33.21 23.12 49.32
N ASP A 437 34.02 22.99 48.26
CA ASP A 437 35.18 23.84 47.92
C ASP A 437 36.35 23.13 47.20
N GLU A 438 36.68 23.73 46.06
CA GLU A 438 38.02 23.96 45.49
C GLU A 438 38.74 22.87 44.64
N GLU A 439 38.50 22.99 43.32
CA GLU A 439 39.47 23.14 42.20
C GLU A 439 40.84 23.79 42.58
N PRO A 440 41.93 23.79 41.76
CA PRO A 440 41.95 23.96 40.29
C PRO A 440 43.09 23.20 39.55
N ASP A 441 43.08 23.12 38.22
CA ASP A 441 43.83 23.97 37.27
C ASP A 441 43.81 23.14 35.94
N LYS A 442 43.70 23.62 34.70
CA LYS A 442 43.74 24.94 34.03
C LYS A 442 43.16 24.73 32.62
N GLU A 443 41.98 25.26 32.34
CA GLU A 443 41.75 26.55 31.65
C GLU A 443 42.72 27.02 30.51
N PRO A 444 42.37 28.03 29.68
CA PRO A 444 41.75 27.86 28.36
C PRO A 444 42.28 28.89 27.32
N ASN A 445 41.59 29.05 26.18
CA ASN A 445 41.09 30.34 25.61
C ASN A 445 40.86 30.19 24.10
N GLN A 446 39.65 30.43 23.58
CA GLN A 446 39.01 31.75 23.32
C GLN A 446 39.81 32.62 22.33
N ALA A 447 39.24 33.43 21.44
CA ALA A 447 37.89 33.71 20.95
C ALA A 447 38.04 34.87 19.93
N LYS A 448 36.92 35.19 19.25
CA LYS A 448 36.61 36.47 18.56
C LYS A 448 37.37 36.72 17.25
N GLY A 449 36.80 37.28 16.19
CA GLY A 449 35.54 38.00 16.01
C GLY A 449 35.77 39.12 14.97
N ASN A 450 34.71 39.51 14.24
CA ASN A 450 34.60 40.68 13.36
C ASN A 450 35.49 40.70 12.10
N SER A 451 35.21 41.39 11.00
CA SER A 451 34.08 42.16 10.44
C SER A 451 34.50 42.57 9.02
N SER A 452 33.52 42.77 8.13
CA SER A 452 33.44 43.71 6.98
C SER A 452 34.69 44.29 6.26
N ASP A 453 34.49 44.39 4.94
CA ASP A 453 34.92 45.45 4.01
C ASP A 453 36.06 45.18 3.01
N SER A 454 35.65 45.33 1.73
CA SER A 454 36.34 45.89 0.56
C SER A 454 37.74 45.38 0.19
N ASP A 455 37.93 44.92 -1.05
CA ASP A 455 38.37 45.84 -2.11
C ASP A 455 38.31 45.22 -3.51
N ASN A 456 38.04 46.08 -4.48
CA ASN A 456 38.13 45.86 -5.91
C ASN A 456 39.59 45.64 -6.35
N ARG A 457 39.79 44.87 -7.41
CA ARG A 457 40.81 45.19 -8.43
C ARG A 457 40.53 44.48 -9.74
N GLU A 458 39.99 45.25 -10.68
CA GLU A 458 40.29 45.11 -12.11
C GLU A 458 41.77 45.43 -12.33
N GLU A 459 42.45 44.64 -13.18
CA GLU A 459 43.49 45.19 -14.05
C GLU A 459 43.70 44.28 -15.27
N ASP A 460 43.58 44.93 -16.42
CA ASP A 460 43.86 44.46 -17.77
C ASP A 460 45.25 43.84 -17.93
N SER A 461 45.35 42.83 -18.80
CA SER A 461 46.47 42.78 -19.75
C SER A 461 46.11 41.99 -21.01
N ASN A 462 45.72 42.78 -22.00
CA ASN A 462 45.72 42.46 -23.41
C ASN A 462 47.15 42.10 -23.86
N PHE A 463 47.36 40.92 -24.44
CA PHE A 463 48.60 40.59 -25.17
C PHE A 463 48.31 39.66 -26.35
N ASP A 464 48.05 40.29 -27.50
CA ASP A 464 48.35 39.75 -28.82
C ASP A 464 49.35 40.73 -29.45
N PRO A 465 50.51 40.26 -29.94
CA PRO A 465 50.68 40.39 -31.38
C PRO A 465 51.48 39.24 -31.99
N LEU A 466 50.93 38.59 -33.01
CA LEU A 466 51.53 38.51 -34.36
C LEU A 466 50.57 37.84 -35.37
N LYS A 467 49.83 38.73 -36.07
CA LYS A 467 49.36 38.71 -37.47
C LYS A 467 48.57 37.51 -38.03
#